data_AF-A0A819V2Z7-F1
#
_entry.id   AF-A0A819V2Z7-F1
#
_cell.length_a   1.000
_cell.length_b   1.000
_cell.length_c   1.000
_cell.angle_alpha   90.00
_cell.angle_beta   90.00
_cell.angle_gamma   90.00
#
_symmetry.space_group_name_H-M   'P 1'
#
loop_
_entity.id
_entity.type
_entity.pdbx_description
1 polymer ?
#
loop_
_entity_poly.entity_id
_entity_poly.type
_entity_poly.pdbx_seq_one_letter_code
_entity_poly.pdbx_strand_id
1 'polypeptide(L)'
;GMLLRECLIDPDMNQYSVVMLDEAHERTIHTDVLFGLMKQAVQKRSELKLIVTSATLDSVKFSEYFFKAPIFTIPVRTFPVEVLYTKE
;
A
#
# COMPACT_ATOMS: atom_id res chain seq x y z
N GLY A 1 -2.27 3.38 14.02
CA GLY A 1 -0.98 3.74 13.39
C GLY A 1 -0.72 5.23 13.55
N MET A 2 0.55 5.64 13.68
CA MET A 2 0.94 7.06 13.82
C MET A 2 0.49 7.91 12.63
N LEU A 3 0.73 7.42 11.40
CA LEU A 3 0.36 8.12 10.17
C LEU A 3 -1.15 8.42 10.12
N LEU A 4 -2.00 7.46 10.51
CA LEU A 4 -3.44 7.68 10.58
C LEU A 4 -3.83 8.83 11.52
N ARG A 5 -3.14 8.95 12.66
CA ARG A 5 -3.37 10.06 13.60
C ARG A 5 -2.96 11.39 12.99
N GLU A 6 -1.88 11.42 12.23
CA GLU A 6 -1.43 12.62 11.51
C GLU A 6 -2.41 12.99 10.41
N CYS A 7 -2.94 12.04 9.64
CA CYS A 7 -4.00 12.29 8.65
C CYS A 7 -5.27 12.88 9.27
N LEU A 8 -5.59 12.53 10.52
CA LEU A 8 -6.74 13.10 11.22
C LEU A 8 -6.51 14.55 11.65
N ILE A 9 -5.25 14.96 11.84
CA ILE A 9 -4.87 16.34 12.20
C ILE A 9 -4.68 17.18 10.93
N ASP A 10 -4.04 16.62 9.91
CA ASP A 10 -3.76 17.24 8.61
C ASP A 10 -4.24 16.33 7.47
N PRO A 11 -5.52 16.44 7.05
CA PRO A 11 -6.08 15.57 6.02
C PRO A 11 -5.43 15.69 4.64
N ASP A 12 -4.79 16.82 4.35
CA ASP A 12 -4.13 17.07 3.06
C ASP A 12 -2.64 16.69 3.09
N MET A 13 -2.15 16.17 4.21
CA MET A 13 -0.80 15.63 4.39
C MET A 13 0.30 16.62 3.99
N ASN A 14 0.14 17.89 4.34
CA ASN A 14 0.99 19.00 3.92
C ASN A 14 2.46 18.82 4.30
N GLN A 15 2.73 18.13 5.41
CA GLN A 15 4.07 17.82 5.90
C GLN A 15 4.84 16.82 5.02
N TYR A 16 4.15 16.11 4.14
CA TYR A 16 4.74 15.06 3.30
C TYR A 16 4.67 15.42 1.82
N SER A 17 5.73 15.09 1.10
CA SER A 17 5.74 15.11 -0.38
C SER A 17 5.49 13.71 -0.96
N VAL A 18 5.91 12.66 -0.23
CA VAL A 18 5.75 11.27 -0.63
C VAL A 18 5.35 10.44 0.58
N VAL A 19 4.36 9.56 0.40
CA VAL A 19 3.93 8.58 1.41
C VAL A 19 4.03 7.19 0.79
N MET A 20 4.61 6.26 1.53
CA MET A 20 4.72 4.85 1.15
C MET A 20 3.92 4.00 2.14
N LEU A 21 2.93 3.26 1.63
CA LEU A 21 2.12 2.32 2.40
C LEU A 21 2.61 0.91 2.09
N ASP A 22 3.28 0.31 3.07
CA ASP A 22 3.87 -1.02 2.95
C ASP A 22 2.94 -2.12 3.43
N GLU A 23 3.23 -3.36 3.00
CA GLU A 23 2.49 -4.57 3.35
C GLU A 23 0.97 -4.47 3.14
N ALA A 24 0.57 -3.85 2.03
CA ALA A 24 -0.83 -3.72 1.62
C ALA A 24 -1.58 -5.07 1.56
N HIS A 25 -0.84 -6.16 1.43
CA HIS A 25 -1.37 -7.52 1.39
C HIS A 25 -1.91 -8.04 2.73
N GLU A 26 -1.48 -7.48 3.87
CA GLU A 26 -1.97 -7.89 5.19
C GLU A 26 -3.39 -7.39 5.49
N ARG A 27 -3.88 -6.40 4.73
CA ARG A 27 -5.25 -5.88 4.83
C ARG A 27 -5.69 -5.51 6.26
N THR A 28 -4.78 -4.89 7.01
CA THR A 28 -5.12 -4.38 8.35
C THR A 28 -6.15 -3.25 8.26
N ILE A 29 -6.98 -3.09 9.29
CA ILE A 29 -7.98 -2.02 9.39
C ILE A 29 -7.34 -0.63 9.21
N HIS A 30 -6.16 -0.42 9.80
CA HIS A 30 -5.48 0.86 9.71
C HIS A 30 -5.02 1.18 8.29
N THR A 31 -4.48 0.19 7.57
CA THR A 31 -4.02 0.36 6.19
C THR A 31 -5.20 0.60 5.25
N ASP A 32 -6.31 -0.14 5.42
CA ASP A 32 -7.51 0.05 4.59
C ASP A 32 -8.14 1.44 4.79
N VAL A 33 -8.20 1.95 6.02
CA VAL A 33 -8.66 3.32 6.30
C VAL A 33 -7.70 4.34 5.67
N LEU A 34 -6.39 4.12 5.78
CA LEU A 34 -5.39 4.99 5.15
C LEU A 34 -5.53 5.03 3.63
N PHE A 35 -5.86 3.92 2.95
CA PHE A 35 -6.10 3.95 1.51
C PHE A 35 -7.22 4.89 1.11
N GLY A 36 -8.33 4.89 1.87
CA GLY A 36 -9.44 5.81 1.64
C GLY A 36 -9.04 7.28 1.81
N LEU A 37 -8.33 7.58 2.89
CA LEU A 37 -7.87 8.94 3.19
C LEU A 37 -6.83 9.42 2.17
N MET A 38 -5.82 8.59 1.86
CA MET A 38 -4.77 8.93 0.89
C MET A 38 -5.33 9.11 -0.51
N LYS A 39 -6.32 8.30 -0.92
CA LYS A 39 -6.99 8.45 -2.21
C LYS A 39 -7.61 9.84 -2.38
N GLN A 40 -8.21 10.38 -1.31
CA GLN A 40 -8.75 11.74 -1.32
C GLN A 40 -7.64 12.79 -1.29
N ALA A 41 -6.60 12.60 -0.48
CA ALA A 41 -5.49 13.54 -0.37
C ALA A 41 -4.74 13.71 -1.71
N VAL A 42 -4.42 12.60 -2.39
CA VAL A 42 -3.72 12.61 -3.70
C VAL A 42 -4.57 13.26 -4.80
N GLN A 43 -5.90 13.12 -4.75
CA GLN A 43 -6.79 13.83 -5.69
C GLN A 43 -6.77 15.35 -5.50
N LYS A 44 -6.68 15.82 -4.26
CA LYS A 44 -6.64 17.26 -3.96
C LYS A 44 -5.26 17.86 -4.21
N ARG A 45 -4.20 17.11 -3.91
CA ARG A 45 -2.82 17.59 -3.95
C ARG A 45 -2.00 16.81 -4.97
N SER A 46 -1.88 17.36 -6.18
CA SER A 46 -1.12 16.78 -7.29
C SER A 46 0.37 16.54 -6.97
N GLU A 47 0.94 17.33 -6.06
CA GLU A 47 2.34 17.21 -5.64
C GLU A 47 2.58 16.03 -4.68
N LEU A 48 1.53 15.49 -4.04
CA LEU A 48 1.65 14.37 -3.12
C LEU A 48 1.74 13.06 -3.88
N LYS A 49 2.86 12.35 -3.73
CA LYS A 49 3.06 11.03 -4.35
C LYS A 49 2.73 9.93 -3.35
N LEU A 50 1.96 8.93 -3.80
CA LEU A 50 1.63 7.74 -3.02
C LEU A 50 2.26 6.52 -3.66
N ILE A 51 2.98 5.72 -2.86
CA ILE A 51 3.52 4.42 -3.24
C ILE A 51 2.83 3.37 -2.37
N VAL A 52 2.35 2.29 -2.99
CA VAL A 52 1.76 1.16 -2.27
C VAL A 52 2.57 -0.07 -2.60
N THR A 53 3.11 -0.75 -1.59
CA THR A 53 3.87 -1.99 -1.73
C THR A 53 3.13 -3.20 -1.18
N SER A 54 3.34 -4.34 -1.84
CA SER A 54 2.67 -5.60 -1.55
C SER A 54 3.59 -6.75 -1.96
N ALA A 55 3.65 -7.80 -1.13
CA ALA A 55 4.36 -9.04 -1.46
C ALA A 55 3.54 -9.99 -2.36
N THR A 56 2.24 -9.72 -2.56
CA THR A 56 1.34 -10.61 -3.32
C THR A 56 0.99 -10.05 -4.70
N LEU A 57 0.53 -10.95 -5.59
CA LEU A 57 0.13 -10.66 -6.98
C LEU A 57 -1.18 -9.86 -7.11
N ASP A 58 -1.85 -9.49 -6.01
CA ASP A 58 -3.15 -8.78 -6.06
C ASP A 58 -3.02 -7.27 -6.36
N SER A 59 -1.90 -6.86 -6.97
CA SER A 59 -1.58 -5.48 -7.35
C SER A 59 -2.60 -4.87 -8.33
N VAL A 60 -3.31 -5.70 -9.08
CA VAL A 60 -4.35 -5.27 -10.03
C VAL A 60 -5.50 -4.57 -9.32
N LYS A 61 -5.99 -5.11 -8.20
CA LYS A 61 -7.08 -4.48 -7.43
C LYS A 61 -6.67 -3.13 -6.87
N PHE A 62 -5.43 -3.01 -6.39
CA PHE A 62 -4.89 -1.74 -5.92
C PHE A 62 -4.77 -0.72 -7.05
N SER A 63 -4.28 -1.14 -8.22
CA SER A 63 -4.22 -0.27 -9.41
C SER A 63 -5.60 0.26 -9.77
N GLU A 64 -6.61 -0.61 -9.89
CA GLU A 64 -7.99 -0.20 -10.20
C GLU A 64 -8.57 0.74 -9.14
N TYR A 65 -8.31 0.46 -7.86
CA TYR A 65 -8.73 1.32 -6.75
C TYR A 65 -8.07 2.71 -6.82
N PHE A 66 -6.79 2.79 -7.17
CA PHE A 66 -6.00 4.02 -7.29
C PHE A 66 -5.92 4.52 -8.74
N PHE A 67 -7.07 4.80 -9.37
CA PHE A 67 -7.12 5.50 -10.67
C PHE A 67 -6.37 4.80 -11.81
N LYS A 68 -6.30 3.46 -11.80
CA LYS A 68 -5.47 2.67 -12.73
C LYS A 68 -3.98 3.02 -12.66
N ALA A 69 -3.48 3.20 -11.44
CA ALA A 69 -2.07 3.51 -11.18
C ALA A 69 -1.13 2.46 -11.82
N PRO A 70 0.02 2.88 -12.35
CA PRO A 70 0.98 1.96 -12.95
C PRO A 70 1.48 0.96 -11.91
N ILE A 71 1.55 -0.31 -12.31
CA ILE A 71 2.06 -1.40 -11.47
C ILE A 71 3.53 -1.62 -11.82
N PHE A 72 4.38 -1.64 -10.79
CA PHE A 72 5.79 -1.96 -10.92
C PHE A 72 6.08 -3.26 -10.17
N THR A 73 6.52 -4.29 -10.89
CA THR A 73 6.81 -5.61 -10.33
C THR A 73 8.31 -5.83 -10.29
N ILE A 74 8.84 -6.11 -9.11
CA ILE A 74 10.25 -6.46 -8.92
C ILE A 74 10.38 -7.98 -9.08
N PRO A 75 11.20 -8.49 -10.02
CA PRO A 75 11.41 -9.92 -10.17
C PRO A 75 12.13 -10.47 -8.93
N VAL A 76 11.48 -11.41 -8.24
CA VAL A 76 12.05 -12.06 -7.06
C VAL A 76 12.95 -13.22 -7.49
N ARG A 77 14.10 -13.38 -6.84
CA ARG A 77 14.89 -14.61 -6.90
C ARG A 77 14.54 -15.49 -5.71
N THR A 78 13.82 -16.59 -5.96
CA THR A 78 13.57 -17.62 -4.96
C THR A 78 14.55 -18.78 -5.13
N PHE A 79 14.91 -19.43 -4.03
CA PHE A 79 15.71 -20.65 -4.04
C PHE A 79 14.80 -21.84 -3.73
N PRO A 80 15.05 -23.03 -4.32
CA PRO A 80 14.24 -24.20 -4.03
C PRO A 80 14.33 -24.54 -2.54
N VAL A 81 13.17 -24.83 -1.94
CA VAL A 81 13.03 -25.21 -0.53
C VAL A 81 12.29 -26.55 -0.48
N GLU A 82 12.80 -27.49 0.32
CA GLU A 82 12.15 -28.78 0.54
C GLU A 82 11.00 -28.62 1.53
N VAL A 83 9.81 -29.09 1.16
CA VAL A 83 8.60 -29.04 2.01
C VAL A 83 8.35 -30.42 2.58
N LEU A 84 8.48 -30.57 3.90
CA LEU A 84 8.24 -31.82 4.63
C LEU A 84 6.93 -31.72 5.39
N TYR A 85 6.08 -32.76 5.28
CA TYR A 85 4.81 -32.86 5.98
C TYR A 85 4.90 -33.88 7.13
N THR A 86 4.17 -33.66 8.22
CA THR A 86 4.04 -34.68 9.28
C THR A 86 3.25 -35.87 8.76
N LYS A 87 3.57 -37.08 9.26
CA LYS A 87 2.67 -38.22 9.13
C LYS A 87 1.48 -37.97 10.07
N GLU A 88 0.26 -38.22 9.58
CA GLU A 88 -0.98 -38.18 10.37
C GLU A 88 -0.91 -39.10 11.59
#